data_AF-A0A1A8Z4N2-F1
#
_entry.id   AF-A0A1A8Z4N2-F1
#
_cell.length_a   1.000
_cell.length_b   1.000
_cell.length_c   1.000
_cell.angle_alpha   90.00
_cell.angle_beta   90.00
_cell.angle_gamma   90.00
#
_symmetry.space_group_name_H-M   'P 1'
#
loop_
_entity.id
_entity.type
_entity.pdbx_description
1 polymer ?
#
loop_
_entity_poly.entity_id
_entity_poly.type
_entity_poly.pdbx_seq_one_letter_code
_entity_poly.pdbx_strand_id
1 'polypeptide(L)'
;MRKLLHKKFNGKNAITFGFCKHLATGKNENAELDNFLNDLKTDEGKSWEYYIKGINPDYEPRREMYEFLKSKKVNVRRMTVYEIECFTKWLLMRKLYGDKFPRFPYEITFDDKINELREKYPLQ
;
A
#
# COMPACT_ATOMS: atom_id res chain seq x y z
N MET A 1 -16.11 -47.46 -33.99
CA MET A 1 -17.28 -46.60 -33.72
C MET A 1 -17.75 -46.82 -32.28
N ARG A 2 -17.50 -45.86 -31.37
CA ARG A 2 -17.99 -45.91 -29.99
C ARG A 2 -19.05 -44.81 -29.81
N LYS A 3 -20.26 -45.21 -29.46
CA LYS A 3 -21.40 -44.31 -29.23
C LYS A 3 -21.22 -43.59 -27.89
N LEU A 4 -21.20 -42.26 -27.91
CA LEU A 4 -21.21 -41.42 -26.71
C LEU A 4 -22.65 -41.34 -26.19
N LEU A 5 -22.89 -41.92 -25.01
CA LEU A 5 -24.16 -41.78 -24.28
C LEU A 5 -24.11 -40.49 -23.46
N HIS A 6 -24.89 -39.49 -23.85
CA HIS A 6 -25.14 -38.30 -23.04
C HIS A 6 -26.01 -38.67 -21.83
N LYS A 7 -25.43 -38.67 -20.64
CA LYS A 7 -26.16 -38.79 -19.37
C LYS A 7 -26.54 -37.40 -18.88
N LYS A 8 -27.80 -36.99 -19.08
CA LYS A 8 -28.38 -35.80 -18.45
C LYS A 8 -28.49 -36.05 -16.94
N PHE A 9 -27.61 -35.44 -16.15
CA PHE A 9 -27.79 -35.34 -14.71
C PHE A 9 -28.63 -34.10 -14.41
N ASN A 10 -29.89 -34.32 -14.02
CA ASN A 10 -30.76 -33.33 -13.41
C ASN A 10 -30.70 -33.58 -11.89
N GLY A 11 -29.82 -32.87 -11.20
CA GLY A 11 -29.60 -33.02 -9.77
C GLY A 11 -29.64 -31.65 -9.09
N LYS A 12 -30.80 -31.34 -8.49
CA LYS A 12 -30.97 -30.20 -7.59
C LYS A 12 -30.11 -30.44 -6.35
N ASN A 13 -28.91 -29.91 -6.31
CA ASN A 13 -28.10 -29.89 -5.09
C ASN A 13 -28.39 -28.59 -4.36
N ALA A 14 -29.24 -28.68 -3.34
CA ALA A 14 -29.41 -27.63 -2.35
C ALA A 14 -28.05 -27.42 -1.66
N ILE A 15 -27.46 -26.25 -1.88
CA ILE A 15 -26.25 -25.83 -1.17
C ILE A 15 -26.71 -25.42 0.23
N THR A 16 -26.69 -26.35 1.17
CA THR A 16 -26.76 -26.01 2.59
C THR A 16 -25.43 -25.38 2.96
N PHE A 17 -25.37 -24.04 2.92
CA PHE A 17 -24.31 -23.29 3.57
C PHE A 17 -24.37 -23.62 5.07
N GLY A 18 -23.48 -24.51 5.50
CA GLY A 18 -23.16 -24.68 6.91
C GLY A 18 -22.58 -23.37 7.41
N PHE A 19 -23.42 -22.51 7.97
CA PHE A 19 -22.99 -21.38 8.77
C PHE A 19 -22.17 -21.95 9.93
N CYS A 20 -20.85 -21.90 9.79
CA CYS A 20 -19.95 -22.08 10.91
C CYS A 20 -20.25 -20.93 11.86
N LYS A 21 -21.00 -21.22 12.94
CA LYS A 21 -21.21 -20.29 14.04
C LYS A 21 -19.86 -20.06 14.70
N HIS A 22 -19.09 -19.12 14.16
CA HIS A 22 -18.04 -18.49 14.93
C HIS A 22 -18.74 -17.80 16.10
N LEU A 23 -18.51 -18.34 17.28
CA LEU A 23 -18.95 -17.82 18.55
C LEU A 23 -18.37 -16.41 18.67
N ALA A 24 -19.15 -15.40 18.27
CA ALA A 24 -18.81 -14.01 18.45
C ALA A 24 -18.84 -13.73 19.95
N THR A 25 -17.65 -13.75 20.56
CA THR A 25 -17.42 -13.03 21.80
C THR A 25 -17.85 -11.60 21.52
N GLY A 26 -18.96 -11.15 22.12
CA GLY A 26 -19.51 -9.82 21.95
C GLY A 26 -18.51 -8.77 22.40
N LYS A 27 -17.57 -8.43 21.52
CA LYS A 27 -16.80 -7.20 21.61
C LYS A 27 -17.64 -6.14 20.93
N ASN A 28 -17.73 -5.01 21.60
CA ASN A 28 -18.58 -3.89 21.25
C ASN A 28 -18.15 -3.33 19.88
N GLU A 29 -18.67 -3.89 18.78
CA GLU A 29 -18.32 -3.49 17.40
C GLU A 29 -18.55 -1.99 17.18
N ASN A 30 -19.57 -1.44 17.87
CA ASN A 30 -19.85 -0.01 17.87
C ASN A 30 -18.73 0.81 18.50
N ALA A 31 -18.05 0.33 19.56
CA ALA A 31 -16.95 1.05 20.17
C ALA A 31 -15.70 1.08 19.28
N GLU A 32 -15.46 0.03 18.49
CA GLU A 32 -14.32 -0.03 17.56
C GLU A 32 -14.57 0.88 16.33
N LEU A 33 -15.81 0.89 15.83
CA LEU A 33 -16.26 1.78 14.76
C LEU A 33 -16.31 3.25 15.22
N ASP A 34 -16.77 3.51 16.44
CA ASP A 34 -16.81 4.85 17.03
C ASP A 34 -15.41 5.39 17.33
N ASN A 35 -14.49 4.52 17.79
CA ASN A 35 -13.08 4.89 17.95
C ASN A 35 -12.43 5.19 16.59
N PHE A 36 -12.71 4.40 15.55
CA PHE A 36 -12.26 4.66 14.18
C PHE A 36 -12.81 5.98 13.63
N LEU A 37 -14.11 6.24 13.82
CA LEU A 37 -14.77 7.49 13.42
C LEU A 37 -14.26 8.71 14.19
N ASN A 38 -13.97 8.57 15.48
CA ASN A 38 -13.38 9.64 16.29
C ASN A 38 -11.91 9.89 15.93
N ASP A 39 -11.19 8.83 15.54
CA ASP A 39 -9.84 8.95 14.99
C ASP A 39 -9.83 9.68 13.63
N LEU A 40 -10.85 9.46 12.79
CA LEU A 40 -11.10 10.16 11.52
C LEU A 40 -11.58 11.62 11.68
N LYS A 41 -12.06 12.02 12.86
CA LYS A 41 -12.51 13.40 13.14
C LYS A 41 -11.40 14.31 13.65
N THR A 42 -10.23 13.76 14.01
CA THR A 42 -9.08 14.49 14.57
C THR A 42 -7.94 14.67 13.55
N ASP A 43 -8.25 14.61 12.26
CA ASP A 43 -7.51 13.80 11.27
C ASP A 43 -6.65 14.57 10.26
N GLU A 44 -6.48 15.90 10.39
CA GLU A 44 -5.65 16.66 9.44
C GLU A 44 -4.20 16.12 9.38
N GLY A 45 -3.62 15.72 10.52
CA GLY A 45 -2.28 15.12 10.57
C GLY A 45 -2.22 13.65 10.15
N LYS A 46 -3.32 12.90 10.31
CA LYS A 46 -3.40 11.46 10.01
C LYS A 46 -3.62 11.19 8.52
N SER A 47 -4.34 12.07 7.82
CA SER A 47 -4.48 12.03 6.35
C SER A 47 -3.12 12.04 5.65
N TRP A 48 -2.20 12.91 6.10
CA TRP A 48 -0.82 12.93 5.61
C TRP A 48 -0.07 11.63 5.93
N GLU A 49 -0.19 11.11 7.16
CA GLU A 49 0.45 9.85 7.53
C GLU A 49 -0.04 8.65 6.71
N TYR A 50 -1.33 8.60 6.38
CA TYR A 50 -1.90 7.54 5.54
C TYR A 50 -1.45 7.68 4.10
N TYR A 51 -1.34 8.92 3.61
CA TYR A 51 -0.80 9.22 2.30
C TYR A 51 0.65 8.71 2.16
N ILE A 52 1.55 9.10 3.10
CA ILE A 52 2.96 8.70 3.01
C ILE A 52 3.17 7.20 3.21
N LYS A 53 2.37 6.55 4.08
CA LYS A 53 2.47 5.10 4.33
C LYS A 53 1.84 4.28 3.19
N GLY A 54 1.12 4.92 2.27
CA GLY A 54 0.41 4.24 1.19
C GLY A 54 -0.74 3.36 1.70
N ILE A 55 -1.42 3.77 2.77
CA ILE A 55 -2.60 3.09 3.32
C ILE A 55 -3.85 3.53 2.54
N ASN A 56 -3.85 4.76 2.02
CA ASN A 56 -4.97 5.31 1.27
C ASN A 56 -5.14 4.60 -0.10
N PRO A 57 -6.30 3.97 -0.37
CA PRO A 57 -6.57 3.26 -1.63
C PRO A 57 -6.70 4.17 -2.85
N ASP A 58 -6.95 5.47 -2.67
CA ASP A 58 -7.16 6.42 -3.78
C ASP A 58 -5.86 6.77 -4.52
N TYR A 59 -4.71 6.41 -3.97
CA TYR A 59 -3.39 6.72 -4.53
C TYR A 59 -2.58 5.45 -4.82
N GLU A 60 -1.61 5.57 -5.74
CA GLU A 60 -0.69 4.46 -6.04
C GLU A 60 0.02 3.96 -4.76
N PRO A 61 0.33 2.65 -4.64
CA PRO A 61 0.99 2.11 -3.45
C PRO A 61 2.37 2.75 -3.18
N ARG A 62 2.45 3.60 -2.14
CA ARG A 62 3.69 4.27 -1.72
C ARG A 62 4.45 3.53 -0.61
N ARG A 63 3.90 2.42 -0.13
CA ARG A 63 4.45 1.63 0.99
C ARG A 63 5.90 1.19 0.74
N GLU A 64 6.22 0.73 -0.47
CA GLU A 64 7.58 0.32 -0.84
C GLU A 64 8.57 1.49 -0.74
N MET A 65 8.20 2.66 -1.27
CA MET A 65 9.00 3.88 -1.20
C MET A 65 9.20 4.33 0.25
N TYR A 66 8.14 4.31 1.06
CA TYR A 66 8.19 4.68 2.48
C TYR A 66 9.19 3.82 3.26
N GLU A 67 9.09 2.50 3.15
CA GLU A 67 10.00 1.58 3.83
C GLU A 67 11.44 1.70 3.30
N PHE A 68 11.61 1.90 1.99
CA PHE A 68 12.92 2.09 1.37
C PHE A 68 13.63 3.36 1.89
N LEU A 69 12.96 4.51 1.90
CA LEU A 69 13.56 5.75 2.37
C LEU A 69 13.83 5.71 3.89
N LYS A 70 12.94 5.09 4.64
CA LYS A 70 13.13 4.85 6.08
C LYS A 70 14.36 3.97 6.34
N SER A 71 14.58 2.91 5.55
CA SER A 71 15.77 2.06 5.67
C SER A 71 17.07 2.82 5.35
N LYS A 72 16.98 3.87 4.51
CA LYS A 72 18.08 4.79 4.18
C LYS A 72 18.24 5.95 5.16
N LYS A 73 17.55 5.92 6.31
CA LYS A 73 17.60 6.95 7.37
C LYS A 73 17.08 8.32 6.92
N VAL A 74 16.05 8.33 6.06
CA VAL A 74 15.35 9.54 5.63
C VAL A 74 14.01 9.68 6.38
N ASN A 75 13.71 10.87 6.88
CA ASN A 75 12.45 11.19 7.55
C ASN A 75 11.37 11.57 6.52
N VAL A 76 10.66 10.54 6.03
CA VAL A 76 9.61 10.68 5.00
C VAL A 76 8.46 11.59 5.43
N ARG A 77 8.16 11.68 6.74
CA ARG A 77 7.07 12.53 7.25
C ARG A 77 7.28 14.02 6.98
N ARG A 78 8.53 14.45 6.80
CA ARG A 78 8.90 15.85 6.57
C ARG A 78 9.06 16.20 5.10
N MET A 79 8.98 15.21 4.21
CA MET A 79 9.08 15.41 2.77
C MET A 79 7.83 16.10 2.23
N THR A 80 7.96 16.77 1.10
CA THR A 80 6.82 17.34 0.37
C THR A 80 6.10 16.26 -0.44
N VAL A 81 4.83 16.54 -0.79
CA VAL A 81 4.02 15.70 -1.69
C VAL A 81 4.76 15.41 -3.00
N TYR A 82 5.36 16.44 -3.59
CA TYR A 82 6.11 16.34 -4.85
C TYR A 82 7.33 15.42 -4.74
N GLU A 83 8.14 15.57 -3.69
CA GLU A 83 9.31 14.71 -3.48
C GLU A 83 8.91 13.25 -3.32
N ILE A 84 7.82 12.99 -2.57
CA ILE A 84 7.26 11.65 -2.40
C ILE A 84 6.81 11.07 -3.74
N GLU A 85 6.10 11.84 -4.56
CA GLU A 85 5.64 11.38 -5.88
C GLU A 85 6.79 11.10 -6.84
N CYS A 86 7.77 12.01 -6.91
CA CYS A 86 8.97 11.83 -7.72
C CYS A 86 9.72 10.57 -7.32
N PHE A 87 9.99 10.37 -6.02
CA PHE A 87 10.71 9.19 -5.55
C PHE A 87 9.93 7.90 -5.76
N THR A 88 8.60 7.93 -5.59
CA THR A 88 7.74 6.77 -5.89
C THR A 88 7.89 6.36 -7.36
N LYS A 89 7.82 7.33 -8.29
CA LYS A 89 8.00 7.09 -9.72
C LYS A 89 9.40 6.59 -10.06
N TRP A 90 10.44 7.15 -9.44
CA TRP A 90 11.82 6.71 -9.65
C TRP A 90 12.04 5.26 -9.20
N LEU A 91 11.51 4.90 -8.03
CA LEU A 91 11.59 3.54 -7.50
C LEU A 91 10.84 2.56 -8.42
N LEU A 92 9.67 2.94 -8.92
CA LEU A 92 8.91 2.16 -9.88
C LEU A 92 9.67 1.99 -11.21
N MET A 93 10.27 3.06 -11.74
CA MET A 93 11.09 3.00 -12.94
C MET A 93 12.27 2.03 -12.77
N ARG A 94 12.93 2.05 -11.62
CA ARG A 94 14.05 1.14 -11.32
C ARG A 94 13.59 -0.32 -11.28
N LYS A 95 12.40 -0.58 -10.72
CA LYS A 95 11.78 -1.91 -10.68
C LYS A 95 11.40 -2.43 -12.08
N LEU A 96 10.88 -1.56 -12.95
CA LEU A 96 10.43 -1.93 -14.30
C LEU A 96 11.55 -2.02 -15.33
N TYR A 97 12.52 -1.11 -15.26
CA TYR A 97 13.53 -0.92 -16.31
C TYR A 97 14.97 -1.18 -15.87
N GLY A 98 15.18 -1.49 -14.59
CA GLY A 98 16.48 -1.80 -13.99
C GLY A 98 17.28 -0.57 -13.53
N ASP A 99 18.49 -0.82 -13.03
CA ASP A 99 19.32 0.17 -12.32
C ASP A 99 19.79 1.37 -13.15
N LYS A 100 19.71 1.24 -14.47
CA LYS A 100 19.97 2.33 -15.43
C LYS A 100 18.93 3.46 -15.39
N PHE A 101 17.82 3.27 -14.65
CA PHE A 101 16.77 4.26 -14.45
C PHE A 101 16.51 4.52 -12.96
N PRO A 102 16.04 5.74 -12.60
CA PRO A 102 15.84 6.90 -13.47
C PRO A 102 17.17 7.49 -13.99
N ARG A 103 17.11 8.15 -15.15
CA ARG A 103 18.25 8.90 -15.71
C ARG A 103 18.13 10.36 -15.31
N PHE A 104 19.11 10.85 -14.58
CA PHE A 104 19.21 12.25 -14.18
C PHE A 104 20.20 13.00 -15.10
N PRO A 105 20.04 14.32 -15.24
CA PRO A 105 21.03 15.15 -15.91
C PRO A 105 22.30 15.30 -15.04
N TYR A 106 23.37 15.80 -15.65
CA TYR A 106 24.62 16.22 -14.96
C TYR A 106 25.30 15.11 -14.15
N GLU A 107 25.26 13.86 -14.63
CA GLU A 107 25.92 12.70 -14.00
C GLU A 107 25.43 12.39 -12.57
N ILE A 108 24.30 12.99 -12.16
CA ILE A 108 23.70 12.74 -10.85
C ILE A 108 23.22 11.29 -10.78
N THR A 109 23.57 10.59 -9.70
CA THR A 109 23.11 9.23 -9.46
C THR A 109 21.84 9.20 -8.61
N PHE A 110 21.17 8.05 -8.62
CA PHE A 110 20.05 7.82 -7.72
C PHE A 110 20.46 7.87 -6.24
N ASP A 111 21.67 7.42 -5.92
CA ASP A 111 22.19 7.46 -4.56
C ASP A 111 22.49 8.90 -4.11
N ASP A 112 22.93 9.78 -5.02
CA ASP A 112 23.08 11.21 -4.71
C ASP A 112 21.75 11.84 -4.32
N LYS A 113 20.64 11.46 -4.98
CA LYS A 113 19.30 11.92 -4.60
C LYS A 113 18.84 11.40 -3.23
N ILE A 114 19.23 10.17 -2.87
CA ILE A 114 18.98 9.65 -1.53
C ILE A 114 19.79 10.43 -0.50
N ASN A 115 21.06 10.74 -0.80
CA ASN A 115 21.93 11.51 0.09
C ASN A 115 21.41 12.94 0.29
N GLU A 116 20.98 13.61 -0.78
CA GLU A 116 20.33 14.92 -0.73
C GLU A 116 19.11 14.90 0.21
N LEU A 117 18.24 13.89 0.08
CA LEU A 117 17.10 13.74 0.99
C LEU A 117 17.52 13.42 2.42
N ARG A 118 18.58 12.64 2.62
CA ARG A 118 19.08 12.29 3.96
C ARG A 118 19.67 13.50 4.68
N GLU A 119 20.38 14.37 3.96
CA GLU A 119 20.90 15.63 4.49
C GLU A 119 19.77 16.61 4.81
N LYS A 120 18.78 16.70 3.93
CA LYS A 120 17.62 17.59 4.10
C LYS A 120 16.66 17.10 5.20
N TYR A 121 16.46 15.79 5.29
CA TYR A 121 15.49 15.14 6.18
C TYR A 121 16.12 13.94 6.92
N PRO A 122 17.06 14.16 7.84
CA PRO A 122 17.64 13.07 8.60
C PRO A 122 16.59 12.41 9.50
N LEU A 123 16.56 11.07 9.50
CA LEU A 123 15.80 10.29 10.46
C LEU A 123 16.60 10.30 11.77
N GLN A 124 16.10 11.04 12.77
CA GLN A 124 16.66 11.13 14.12
C GLN A 124 16.76 9.76 14.79
#